data_AF-A0A426UV56-F1
#
_entry.id   AF-A0A426UV56-F1
#
_cell.length_a   1.000
_cell.length_b   1.000
_cell.length_c   1.000
_cell.angle_alpha   90.00
_cell.angle_beta   90.00
_cell.angle_gamma   90.00
#
_symmetry.space_group_name_H-M   'P 1'
#
loop_
_entity.id
_entity.type
_entity.pdbx_description
1 polymer ?
#
loop_
_entity_poly.entity_id
_entity_poly.type
_entity_poly.pdbx_seq_one_letter_code
_entity_poly.pdbx_strand_id
1 'polypeptide(L)'
;MDFLGTNPNQAAAAAESTTALAASFRTLQADLLSTVERCRAAAGEPEVADGYDAFGSTWSVELAGIAAHGESVGGAATASVAEAAGTDGANASGFGGIDAPPVAPPAIRPY
;
A
#
# COMPACT_ATOMS: atom_id res chain seq x y z
N MET A 1 23.54 8.11 14.03
CA MET A 1 22.10 8.44 14.15
C MET A 1 21.41 7.69 13.04
N ASP A 2 20.71 6.61 13.37
CA ASP A 2 19.88 5.88 12.42
C ASP A 2 18.69 6.75 12.03
N PHE A 3 18.48 6.89 10.72
CA PHE A 3 17.33 7.56 10.14
C PHE A 3 16.06 6.77 10.49
N LEU A 4 15.48 7.03 11.66
CA LEU A 4 14.13 6.63 12.07
C LEU A 4 13.08 7.51 11.38
N GLY A 5 13.21 7.70 10.07
CA GLY A 5 12.25 8.39 9.23
C GLY A 5 11.85 7.46 8.10
N THR A 6 10.60 7.04 8.07
CA THR A 6 9.99 6.37 6.91
C THR A 6 10.32 7.19 5.68
N ASN A 7 11.07 6.66 4.71
CA ASN A 7 11.29 7.36 3.45
C ASN A 7 9.96 7.37 2.70
N PRO A 8 9.25 8.52 2.63
CA PRO A 8 7.88 8.56 2.13
C PRO A 8 7.80 8.15 0.66
N ASN A 9 8.88 8.35 -0.11
CA ASN A 9 8.97 7.93 -1.50
C ASN A 9 9.01 6.40 -1.64
N GLN A 10 9.75 5.71 -0.77
CA GLN A 10 9.81 4.24 -0.79
C GLN A 10 8.50 3.62 -0.30
N ALA A 11 7.90 4.20 0.74
CA ALA A 11 6.61 3.75 1.25
C ALA A 11 5.48 3.98 0.24
N ALA A 12 5.47 5.11 -0.48
CA ALA A 12 4.52 5.36 -1.57
C ALA A 12 4.67 4.33 -2.70
N ALA A 13 5.91 4.08 -3.16
CA ALA A 13 6.17 3.10 -4.21
C ALA A 13 5.76 1.67 -3.80
N ALA A 14 5.99 1.29 -2.54
CA ALA A 14 5.57 0.00 -2.00
C ALA A 14 4.03 -0.12 -1.91
N ALA A 15 3.34 0.96 -1.55
CA ALA A 15 1.88 1.02 -1.49
C ALA A 15 1.24 0.90 -2.88
N GLU A 16 1.81 1.60 -3.88
CA GLU A 16 1.40 1.50 -5.28
C GLU A 16 1.60 0.07 -5.82
N SER A 17 2.78 -0.52 -5.58
CA SER A 17 3.09 -1.89 -5.98
C SER A 17 2.13 -2.91 -5.35
N THR A 18 1.78 -2.73 -4.07
CA THR A 18 0.84 -3.62 -3.37
C THR A 18 -0.58 -3.50 -3.94
N THR A 19 -1.01 -2.28 -4.26
CA THR A 19 -2.32 -2.04 -4.89
C THR A 19 -2.38 -2.61 -6.31
N ALA A 20 -1.30 -2.46 -7.08
CA ALA A 20 -1.20 -3.05 -8.42
C ALA A 20 -1.21 -4.59 -8.37
N LEU A 21 -0.51 -5.18 -7.40
CA LEU A 21 -0.53 -6.62 -7.18
C LEU A 21 -1.95 -7.10 -6.80
N ALA A 22 -2.64 -6.39 -5.92
CA ALA A 22 -4.03 -6.69 -5.57
C ALA A 22 -4.97 -6.66 -6.80
N ALA A 23 -4.80 -5.68 -7.68
CA ALA A 23 -5.54 -5.61 -8.94
C ALA A 23 -5.24 -6.82 -9.84
N SER A 24 -3.98 -7.28 -9.90
CA SER A 24 -3.61 -8.48 -10.66
C SER A 24 -4.29 -9.75 -10.14
N PHE A 25 -4.47 -9.87 -8.81
CA PHE A 25 -5.20 -10.98 -8.20
C PHE A 25 -6.70 -10.98 -8.55
N ARG A 26 -7.33 -9.81 -8.68
CA ARG A 26 -8.71 -9.72 -9.19
C ARG A 26 -8.82 -10.17 -10.65
N THR A 27 -7.87 -9.77 -11.49
CA THR A 27 -7.82 -10.24 -12.89
C THR A 27 -7.65 -11.76 -12.93
N LEU A 28 -6.72 -12.30 -12.14
CA LEU A 28 -6.50 -13.75 -12.04
C LEU A 28 -7.76 -14.49 -11.56
N GLN A 29 -8.52 -13.91 -10.63
CA GLN A 29 -9.81 -14.47 -10.18
C GLN A 29 -10.81 -14.56 -11.33
N ALA A 30 -10.95 -13.50 -12.14
CA ALA A 30 -11.85 -13.48 -13.28
C ALA A 30 -11.44 -14.53 -14.34
N ASP A 31 -10.13 -14.62 -14.62
CA ASP A 31 -9.57 -15.59 -15.57
C ASP A 31 -9.78 -17.03 -15.08
N LEU A 32 -9.59 -17.28 -13.79
CA LEU A 32 -9.87 -18.57 -13.15
C LEU A 32 -11.33 -18.97 -13.35
N LEU A 33 -12.27 -18.09 -12.99
CA LEU A 33 -13.71 -18.38 -13.11
C LEU A 33 -14.11 -18.65 -14.56
N SER A 34 -13.61 -17.84 -15.51
CA SER A 34 -13.82 -18.06 -16.94
C SER A 34 -13.25 -19.40 -17.43
N THR A 35 -12.11 -19.82 -16.90
CA THR A 35 -11.48 -21.10 -17.25
C THR A 35 -12.26 -22.27 -16.67
N VAL A 36 -12.66 -22.18 -15.40
CA VAL A 36 -13.49 -23.17 -14.72
C VAL A 36 -14.81 -23.38 -15.44
N GLU A 37 -15.49 -22.31 -15.87
CA GLU A 37 -16.73 -22.40 -16.64
C GLU A 37 -16.54 -23.17 -17.96
N ARG A 38 -15.45 -22.89 -18.68
CA ARG A 38 -15.09 -23.62 -19.91
C ARG A 38 -14.79 -25.09 -19.65
N CYS A 39 -14.06 -25.40 -18.58
CA CYS A 39 -13.75 -26.76 -18.17
C CYS A 39 -15.01 -27.54 -17.77
N ARG A 40 -15.91 -26.91 -17.02
CA ARG A 40 -17.19 -27.47 -16.62
C ARG A 40 -18.08 -27.78 -17.82
N ALA A 41 -18.17 -26.86 -18.80
CA ALA A 41 -18.93 -27.07 -20.03
C ALA A 41 -18.37 -28.23 -20.88
N ALA A 42 -17.07 -28.51 -20.77
CA ALA A 42 -16.43 -29.63 -21.46
C ALA A 42 -16.50 -30.95 -20.66
N ALA A 43 -16.95 -30.93 -19.41
CA ALA A 43 -17.05 -32.13 -18.58
C ALA A 43 -18.19 -33.03 -19.09
N GLY A 44 -17.85 -34.27 -19.46
CA GLY A 44 -18.83 -35.27 -19.90
C GLY A 44 -19.53 -36.00 -18.74
N GLU A 45 -18.96 -35.94 -17.55
CA GLU A 45 -19.46 -36.60 -16.34
C GLU A 45 -19.80 -35.55 -15.26
N PRO A 46 -20.94 -35.69 -14.56
CA PRO A 46 -21.39 -34.71 -13.57
C PRO A 46 -20.41 -34.59 -12.38
N GLU A 47 -19.78 -35.68 -11.94
CA GLU A 47 -18.81 -35.66 -10.85
C GLU A 47 -17.57 -34.81 -11.19
N VAL A 48 -17.18 -34.78 -12.48
CA VAL A 48 -16.08 -33.96 -12.97
C VAL A 48 -16.49 -32.48 -13.02
N ALA A 49 -17.73 -32.19 -13.45
CA ALA A 49 -18.28 -30.84 -13.44
C ALA A 49 -18.35 -30.25 -12.02
N ASP A 50 -18.83 -31.05 -11.05
CA ASP A 50 -18.88 -30.67 -9.64
C ASP A 50 -17.50 -30.43 -9.05
N GLY A 51 -16.49 -31.21 -9.47
CA GLY A 51 -15.10 -31.00 -9.12
C GLY A 51 -14.58 -29.63 -9.56
N TYR A 52 -14.94 -29.18 -10.77
CA TYR A 52 -14.60 -27.83 -11.25
C TYR A 52 -15.33 -26.73 -10.46
N ASP A 53 -16.59 -26.93 -10.09
CA ASP A 53 -17.34 -25.98 -9.25
C ASP A 53 -16.70 -25.84 -7.85
N ALA A 54 -16.29 -26.96 -7.23
CA ALA A 54 -15.59 -26.96 -5.95
C ALA A 54 -14.21 -26.28 -6.03
N PHE A 55 -13.45 -26.56 -7.10
CA PHE A 55 -12.15 -25.93 -7.36
C PHE A 55 -12.31 -24.42 -7.56
N GLY A 56 -13.22 -24.01 -8.45
CA GLY A 56 -13.46 -22.61 -8.77
C GLY A 56 -13.94 -21.80 -7.56
N SER A 57 -14.86 -22.34 -6.77
CA SER A 57 -15.35 -21.67 -5.55
C SER A 57 -14.25 -21.50 -4.50
N THR A 58 -13.42 -22.52 -4.27
CA THR A 58 -12.33 -22.45 -3.29
C THR A 58 -11.30 -21.39 -3.68
N TRP A 59 -10.73 -21.50 -4.88
CA TRP A 59 -9.63 -20.64 -5.29
C TRP A 59 -10.08 -19.22 -5.63
N SER A 60 -11.30 -19.02 -6.15
CA SER A 60 -11.79 -17.67 -6.41
C SER A 60 -12.01 -16.87 -5.12
N VAL A 61 -12.42 -17.51 -4.02
CA VAL A 61 -12.54 -16.88 -2.71
C VAL A 61 -11.18 -16.48 -2.16
N GLU A 62 -10.18 -17.36 -2.26
CA GLU A 62 -8.82 -17.03 -1.82
C GLU A 62 -8.21 -15.86 -2.61
N LEU A 63 -8.37 -15.86 -3.93
CA LEU A 63 -7.89 -14.76 -4.79
C LEU A 63 -8.58 -13.43 -4.45
N ALA A 64 -9.89 -13.44 -4.22
CA ALA A 64 -10.62 -12.26 -3.77
C ALA A 64 -10.13 -11.77 -2.40
N GLY A 65 -9.86 -12.69 -1.47
CA GLY A 65 -9.34 -12.37 -0.14
C GLY A 65 -7.97 -11.71 -0.20
N ILE A 66 -7.06 -12.24 -1.03
CA ILE A 66 -5.73 -11.66 -1.25
C ILE A 66 -5.84 -10.26 -1.86
N ALA A 67 -6.69 -10.09 -2.87
CA ALA A 67 -6.92 -8.78 -3.48
C ALA A 67 -7.45 -7.76 -2.46
N ALA A 68 -8.48 -8.12 -1.70
CA ALA A 68 -9.05 -7.24 -0.68
C ALA A 68 -8.02 -6.86 0.40
N HIS A 69 -7.19 -7.82 0.83
CA HIS A 69 -6.13 -7.55 1.79
C HIS A 69 -5.07 -6.60 1.22
N GLY A 70 -4.62 -6.84 -0.02
CA GLY A 70 -3.65 -5.98 -0.69
C GLY A 70 -4.15 -4.55 -0.88
N GLU A 71 -5.41 -4.36 -1.24
CA GLU A 71 -6.03 -3.03 -1.31
C GLU A 71 -6.12 -2.34 0.05
N SER A 72 -6.48 -3.09 1.10
CA SER A 72 -6.51 -2.53 2.45
C SER A 72 -5.13 -2.09 2.91
N VAL A 73 -4.09 -2.89 2.68
CA VAL A 73 -2.70 -2.58 3.07
C VAL A 73 -2.16 -1.43 2.23
N GLY A 74 -2.31 -1.47 0.91
CA GLY A 74 -1.88 -0.42 0.00
C GLY A 74 -2.57 0.92 0.28
N GLY A 75 -3.88 0.90 0.56
CA GLY A 75 -4.65 2.07 0.97
C GLY A 75 -4.17 2.66 2.30
N ALA A 76 -3.99 1.82 3.33
CA ALA A 76 -3.48 2.26 4.63
C ALA A 76 -2.06 2.84 4.55
N ALA A 77 -1.18 2.21 3.75
CA ALA A 77 0.18 2.70 3.53
C ALA A 77 0.17 4.06 2.80
N THR A 78 -0.68 4.22 1.78
CA THR A 78 -0.83 5.49 1.06
C THR A 78 -1.30 6.61 2.00
N ALA A 79 -2.31 6.34 2.84
CA ALA A 79 -2.80 7.30 3.83
C ALA A 79 -1.71 7.71 4.83
N SER A 80 -0.96 6.73 5.34
CA SER A 80 0.14 6.96 6.29
C SER A 80 1.25 7.82 5.69
N VAL A 81 1.58 7.63 4.41
CA VAL A 81 2.55 8.47 3.70
C VAL A 81 2.05 9.90 3.53
N ALA A 82 0.77 10.09 3.20
CA ALA A 82 0.18 11.41 3.07
C ALA A 82 0.20 12.18 4.41
N GLU A 83 -0.10 11.52 5.52
CA GLU A 83 -0.03 12.10 6.87
C GLU A 83 1.41 12.48 7.25
N ALA A 84 2.39 11.63 6.96
CA ALA A 84 3.80 11.91 7.20
C ALA A 84 4.29 13.12 6.39
N ALA A 85 3.97 13.17 5.10
CA ALA A 85 4.32 14.30 4.24
C ALA A 85 3.68 15.62 4.69
N GLY A 86 2.41 15.58 5.15
CA GLY A 86 1.73 16.74 5.71
C GLY A 86 2.37 17.25 7.01
N THR A 87 2.81 16.32 7.87
CA THR A 87 3.51 16.65 9.13
C THR A 87 4.86 17.29 8.86
N ASP A 88 5.64 16.78 7.90
CA ASP A 88 6.92 17.37 7.50
C ASP A 88 6.74 18.79 6.91
N GLY A 89 5.70 19.02 6.11
CA GLY A 89 5.36 20.35 5.59
C GLY A 89 4.98 21.35 6.69
N ALA A 90 4.20 20.92 7.69
CA ALA A 90 3.87 21.73 8.86
C ALA A 90 5.10 22.06 9.71
N ASN A 91 5.99 21.09 9.92
CA ASN A 91 7.25 21.31 10.62
C ASN A 91 8.17 22.27 9.85
N ALA A 92 8.35 22.09 8.55
CA ALA A 92 9.19 22.96 7.72
C ALA A 92 8.69 24.42 7.70
N SER A 93 7.38 24.63 7.65
CA SER A 93 6.78 25.96 7.71
C SER A 93 6.86 26.60 9.11
N GLY A 94 6.90 25.80 10.18
CA GLY A 94 7.08 26.26 11.56
C GLY A 94 8.48 26.81 11.89
N PHE A 95 9.51 26.45 11.11
CA PHE A 95 10.89 26.94 11.30
C PHE A 95 11.28 28.10 10.37
N GLY A 96 10.37 28.59 9.53
CA GLY A 96 10.64 29.62 8.50
C GLY A 96 10.80 31.07 8.98
N GLY A 97 11.01 31.33 10.29
CA GLY A 97 11.03 32.71 10.78
C GLY A 97 11.56 32.94 12.19
N ILE A 98 12.41 32.06 12.72
CA ILE A 98 13.14 32.39 13.95
C ILE A 98 14.39 33.16 13.52
N ASP A 99 14.30 34.49 13.43
CA ASP A 99 15.47 35.34 13.37
C ASP A 99 16.34 35.05 14.60
N ALA A 100 17.59 34.63 14.36
CA ALA A 100 18.55 34.48 15.43
C ALA A 100 18.66 35.84 16.16
N PRO A 101 18.59 35.88 17.50
CA PRO A 101 18.77 37.12 18.23
C PRO A 101 20.14 37.71 17.85
N PRO A 102 20.24 39.04 17.67
CA PRO A 102 21.48 39.67 17.26
C PRO A 102 22.61 39.28 18.22
N VAL A 103 23.72 38.79 17.67
CA VAL A 103 24.93 38.48 18.43
C VAL A 103 25.44 39.76 19.11
N ALA A 104 25.20 39.88 20.42
CA ALA A 104 25.79 40.93 21.22
C ALA A 104 27.27 40.60 21.46
N PRO A 105 28.23 41.47 21.08
CA PRO A 105 29.64 41.24 21.40
C PRO A 105 29.85 41.25 22.93
N PRO A 106 30.78 40.43 23.45
CA PRO A 106 31.05 40.37 24.88
C PRO A 106 31.52 41.75 25.38
N ALA A 107 30.76 42.34 26.31
CA ALA A 107 31.15 43.57 26.97
C ALA A 107 32.28 43.28 27.98
N ILE A 108 33.52 43.55 27.59
CA ILE A 108 34.63 43.63 28.53
C ILE A 108 34.40 44.90 29.37
N ARG A 109 34.05 44.73 30.65
CA ARG A 109 34.03 45.83 31.62
C ARG A 109 35.47 46.12 32.06
N PRO A 110 36.06 47.29 31.75
CA PRO A 110 37.29 47.69 32.41
C PRO A 110 36.99 47.97 33.90
N TYR A 111 37.88 47.46 34.76
CA TYR A 111 37.87 47.69 36.22
C TYR A 111 38.13 49.16 36.55
#